data_AF-A0A819N8K2-F1
#
_entry.id   AF-A0A819N8K2-F1
#
_cell.length_a   1.000
_cell.length_b   1.000
_cell.length_c   1.000
_cell.angle_alpha   90.00
_cell.angle_beta   90.00
_cell.angle_gamma   90.00
#
_symmetry.space_group_name_H-M   'P 1'
#
loop_
_entity.id
_entity.type
_entity.pdbx_description
1 polymer ?
#
loop_
_entity_poly.entity_id
_entity_poly.type
_entity_poly.pdbx_seq_one_letter_code
_entity_poly.pdbx_strand_id
1 'polypeptide(L)'
;MHLAALRACMELTSIMNDTTTYYACYESYFIAIKQINQLLWYNDSIDTGYFLAYTGGQGEKAIFTDALYGQVLAFTYGLGPLYSISIMKKHLESEVRLADTPYGLRMLTEREPLTNPQDNSIWMSASQDWSVLNLWFNIDLDSALIQSKKGLNHVRQILNDQWNTHGL
;
A
#
# COMPACT_ATOMS: atom_id res chain seq x y z
N MET A 1 0.83 0.78 8.27
CA MET A 1 0.42 -0.02 9.44
C MET A 1 0.15 0.79 10.72
N HIS A 2 1.09 1.64 11.17
CA HIS A 2 0.94 2.40 12.43
C HIS A 2 -0.38 3.20 12.55
N LEU A 3 -0.77 3.93 11.50
CA LEU A 3 -2.03 4.68 11.47
C LEU A 3 -3.27 3.80 11.65
N ALA A 4 -3.28 2.61 11.05
CA ALA A 4 -4.39 1.66 11.18
C ALA A 4 -4.54 1.18 12.62
N ALA A 5 -3.42 0.88 13.28
CA ALA A 5 -3.41 0.45 14.68
C ALA A 5 -3.91 1.55 15.63
N LEU A 6 -3.48 2.80 15.43
CA LEU A 6 -3.98 3.94 16.19
C LEU A 6 -5.48 4.15 15.99
N ARG A 7 -5.95 4.06 14.73
CA ARG A 7 -7.38 4.21 14.43
C ARG A 7 -8.21 3.08 15.04
N ALA A 8 -7.74 1.83 14.95
CA ALA A 8 -8.38 0.70 15.60
C ALA A 8 -8.44 0.87 17.13
N CYS A 9 -7.35 1.35 17.73
CA CYS A 9 -7.30 1.63 19.17
C CYS A 9 -8.31 2.70 19.58
N MET A 10 -8.47 3.76 18.79
CA MET A 10 -9.51 4.78 19.03
C MET A 10 -10.92 4.19 19.03
N GLU A 11 -11.25 3.30 18.08
CA GLU A 11 -12.56 2.64 18.06
C GLU A 11 -12.76 1.73 19.29
N LEU A 12 -11.74 0.93 19.65
CA LEU A 12 -11.78 0.05 20.82
C LEU A 12 -11.94 0.83 22.13
N THR A 13 -11.15 1.89 22.31
CA THR A 13 -11.21 2.73 23.52
C THR A 13 -12.54 3.45 23.65
N SER A 14 -13.17 3.84 22.54
CA SER A 14 -14.53 4.38 22.55
C SER A 14 -15.55 3.36 23.05
N ILE A 15 -15.45 2.09 22.64
CA ILE A 15 -16.33 1.01 23.13
C ILE A 15 -16.09 0.73 24.62
N MET A 16 -14.84 0.79 25.06
CA MET A 16 -14.42 0.51 26.44
C MET A 16 -14.64 1.70 27.39
N ASN A 17 -15.07 2.86 26.89
CA ASN A 17 -15.13 4.12 27.64
C ASN A 17 -13.78 4.53 28.26
N ASP A 18 -12.66 4.22 27.61
CA ASP A 18 -11.31 4.65 28.02
C ASP A 18 -10.93 5.96 27.32
N THR A 19 -11.37 7.08 27.90
CA THR A 19 -11.13 8.41 27.34
C THR A 19 -9.65 8.79 27.33
N THR A 20 -8.88 8.36 28.33
CA THR A 20 -7.46 8.68 28.45
C THR A 20 -6.67 8.09 27.28
N THR A 21 -6.85 6.79 27.02
CA THR A 21 -6.17 6.13 25.90
C THR A 21 -6.69 6.61 24.55
N TYR A 22 -8.00 6.91 24.44
CA TYR A 22 -8.57 7.50 23.24
C TYR A 22 -7.84 8.79 22.83
N TYR A 23 -7.67 9.74 23.76
CA TYR A 23 -7.01 11.02 23.46
C TYR A 23 -5.51 10.83 23.14
N ALA A 24 -4.82 9.93 23.84
CA ALA A 24 -3.42 9.61 23.53
C ALA A 24 -3.27 9.05 22.10
N CYS A 25 -4.17 8.16 21.67
CA CYS A 25 -4.17 7.63 20.31
C CYS A 25 -4.57 8.68 19.27
N TYR A 26 -5.58 9.51 19.58
CA TYR A 26 -6.02 10.60 18.72
C TYR A 26 -4.86 11.58 18.43
N GLU A 27 -4.18 12.08 19.47
CA GLU A 27 -3.06 13.02 19.30
C GLU A 27 -1.91 12.38 18.51
N SER A 28 -1.55 11.15 18.87
CA SER A 28 -0.51 10.38 18.16
C SER A 28 -0.84 10.18 16.69
N TYR A 29 -2.11 9.95 16.35
CA TYR A 29 -2.56 9.76 14.98
C TYR A 29 -2.35 11.00 14.11
N PHE A 30 -2.71 12.19 14.62
CA PHE A 30 -2.50 13.44 13.87
C PHE A 30 -1.02 13.79 13.72
N ILE A 31 -0.20 13.54 14.74
CA ILE A 31 1.25 13.71 14.65
C ILE A 31 1.81 12.77 13.58
N ALA A 32 1.41 11.49 13.61
CA ALA A 32 1.88 10.49 12.66
C ALA A 32 1.48 10.82 11.22
N ILE A 33 0.22 11.19 10.94
CA ILE A 33 -0.22 11.60 9.60
C ILE A 33 0.61 12.77 9.09
N LYS A 34 0.84 13.78 9.94
CA LYS A 34 1.62 14.96 9.55
C LYS A 34 3.05 14.57 9.21
N GLN A 35 3.71 13.76 10.05
CA GLN A 35 5.09 13.35 9.80
C GLN A 35 5.22 12.45 8.57
N ILE A 36 4.32 11.48 8.39
CA ILE A 36 4.32 10.61 7.20
C ILE A 36 4.18 11.46 5.93
N ASN A 37 3.23 12.38 5.88
CA ASN A 37 3.07 13.25 4.71
C ASN A 37 4.26 14.18 4.50
N GLN A 38 4.89 14.67 5.56
CA GLN A 38 6.05 15.56 5.42
C GLN A 38 7.32 14.84 4.97
N LEU A 39 7.51 13.60 5.43
CA LEU A 39 8.77 12.87 5.28
C LEU A 39 8.74 11.87 4.13
N LEU A 40 7.58 11.28 3.85
CA LEU A 40 7.44 10.17 2.90
C LEU A 40 6.65 10.54 1.66
N TRP A 41 5.76 11.54 1.69
CA TRP A 41 5.04 11.90 0.46
C TRP A 41 5.98 12.58 -0.52
N TYR A 42 6.22 11.93 -1.66
CA TYR A 42 6.95 12.49 -2.78
C TYR A 42 5.95 12.92 -3.86
N ASN A 43 5.96 14.22 -4.16
CA ASN A 43 5.16 14.80 -5.22
C ASN A 43 5.96 14.77 -6.52
N ASP A 44 5.59 13.88 -7.43
CA ASP A 44 6.32 13.65 -8.69
C ASP A 44 5.88 14.66 -9.77
N SER A 45 4.59 14.95 -9.84
CA SER A 45 4.01 16.00 -10.68
C SER A 45 2.73 16.55 -10.04
N ILE A 46 2.00 17.43 -10.74
CA ILE A 46 0.70 17.90 -10.26
C ILE A 46 -0.32 16.75 -10.14
N ASP A 47 -0.20 15.73 -11.01
CA ASP A 47 -1.14 14.62 -11.11
C ASP A 47 -0.61 13.34 -10.48
N THR A 48 0.71 13.19 -10.30
CA THR A 48 1.34 11.96 -9.80
C THR A 48 2.09 12.19 -8.48
N GLY A 49 2.06 11.20 -7.60
CA GLY A 49 2.80 11.22 -6.34
C GLY A 49 2.63 9.93 -5.58
N TYR A 50 3.58 9.62 -4.71
CA TYR A 50 3.58 8.37 -3.95
C TYR A 50 4.30 8.52 -2.62
N PHE A 51 4.00 7.60 -1.69
CA PHE A 51 4.79 7.43 -0.48
C PHE A 51 6.12 6.74 -0.81
N LEU A 52 7.21 7.35 -0.37
CA LEU A 52 8.55 6.79 -0.39
C LEU A 52 8.64 5.59 0.56
N ALA A 53 9.44 4.61 0.19
CA ALA A 53 9.67 3.40 0.99
C ALA A 53 10.37 3.71 2.33
N TYR A 54 11.23 4.73 2.37
CA TYR A 54 11.99 5.13 3.56
C TYR A 54 12.41 6.60 3.50
N THR A 55 12.70 7.17 4.68
CA THR A 55 13.31 8.49 4.80
C THR A 55 14.83 8.37 4.68
N GLY A 56 15.47 9.11 3.77
CA GLY A 56 16.94 9.28 3.79
C GLY A 56 17.75 8.53 2.74
N GLY A 57 17.14 8.06 1.65
CA GLY A 57 17.91 7.72 0.45
C GLY A 57 18.60 8.97 -0.11
N GLN A 58 19.85 8.84 -0.58
CA GLN A 58 20.59 9.96 -1.20
C GLN A 58 19.97 10.33 -2.55
N GLY A 59 18.85 11.06 -2.53
CA GLY A 59 18.06 11.38 -3.72
C GLY A 59 17.25 10.21 -4.29
N GLU A 60 17.35 9.02 -3.69
CA GLU A 60 16.55 7.85 -4.06
C GLU A 60 15.07 8.11 -3.79
N LYS A 61 14.23 7.81 -4.77
CA LYS A 61 12.79 8.00 -4.70
C LYS A 61 12.08 6.66 -4.76
N ALA A 62 12.53 5.75 -3.90
CA ALA A 62 12.06 4.37 -3.90
C ALA A 62 10.56 4.31 -3.59
N ILE A 63 9.78 3.66 -4.45
CA ILE A 63 8.38 3.34 -4.20
C ILE A 63 8.26 1.90 -3.71
N PHE A 64 7.40 1.68 -2.72
CA PHE A 64 7.10 0.36 -2.16
C PHE A 64 5.62 0.04 -2.39
N THR A 65 5.31 -1.02 -3.14
CA THR A 65 3.93 -1.36 -3.55
C THR A 65 3.05 -1.93 -2.44
N ASP A 66 3.61 -2.08 -1.24
CA ASP A 66 2.89 -2.52 -0.04
C ASP A 66 2.79 -1.39 1.01
N ALA A 67 3.12 -0.14 0.63
CA ALA A 67 3.10 1.01 1.53
C ALA A 67 1.69 1.31 2.09
N LEU A 68 0.63 0.99 1.33
CA LEU A 68 -0.76 1.18 1.73
C LEU A 68 -1.41 -0.05 2.38
N TYR A 69 -0.67 -1.09 2.78
CA TYR A 69 -1.26 -2.25 3.48
C TYR A 69 -2.06 -1.87 4.74
N GLY A 70 -1.61 -0.84 5.46
CA GLY A 70 -2.37 -0.29 6.58
C GLY A 70 -3.77 0.18 6.20
N GLN A 71 -3.94 0.72 4.99
CA GLN A 71 -5.25 1.11 4.47
C GLN A 71 -6.12 -0.10 4.13
N VAL A 72 -5.54 -1.17 3.57
CA VAL A 72 -6.25 -2.42 3.32
C VAL A 72 -6.89 -2.92 4.62
N LEU A 73 -6.10 -3.01 5.69
CA LEU A 73 -6.61 -3.40 7.01
C LEU A 73 -7.67 -2.42 7.54
N ALA A 74 -7.45 -1.11 7.39
CA ALA A 74 -8.41 -0.13 7.85
C ALA A 74 -9.78 -0.26 7.17
N PHE A 75 -9.81 -0.51 5.85
CA PHE A 75 -11.06 -0.79 5.17
C PHE A 75 -11.68 -2.12 5.58
N THR A 76 -10.88 -3.19 5.70
CA THR A 76 -11.35 -4.50 6.16
C THR A 76 -12.01 -4.44 7.54
N TYR A 77 -11.49 -3.63 8.44
CA TYR A 77 -12.04 -3.44 9.79
C TYR A 77 -13.12 -2.35 9.90
N GLY A 78 -13.52 -1.73 8.78
CA GLY A 78 -14.53 -0.67 8.80
C GLY A 78 -14.06 0.65 9.44
N LEU A 79 -12.74 0.86 9.58
CA LEU A 79 -12.13 2.07 10.16
C LEU A 79 -12.15 3.26 9.19
N GLY A 80 -12.45 3.01 7.92
CA GLY A 80 -12.50 4.02 6.87
C GLY A 80 -11.12 4.43 6.33
N PRO A 81 -11.06 5.56 5.59
CA PRO A 81 -9.83 6.03 4.98
C PRO A 81 -8.86 6.64 6.01
N LEU A 82 -7.61 6.17 6.00
CA LEU A 82 -6.50 6.72 6.80
C LEU A 82 -5.84 7.92 6.11
N TYR A 83 -5.95 7.99 4.78
CA TYR A 83 -5.47 9.09 3.95
C TYR A 83 -6.59 9.58 3.04
N SER A 84 -6.42 10.73 2.39
CA SER A 84 -7.40 11.14 1.38
C SER A 84 -7.42 10.16 0.21
N ILE A 85 -8.62 9.90 -0.33
CA ILE A 85 -8.80 9.01 -1.48
C ILE A 85 -7.95 9.46 -2.68
N SER A 86 -7.82 10.77 -2.88
CA SER A 86 -7.01 11.32 -3.97
C SER A 86 -5.53 10.98 -3.85
N ILE A 87 -4.94 11.06 -2.64
CA ILE A 87 -3.54 10.68 -2.39
C ILE A 87 -3.34 9.18 -2.63
N MET A 88 -4.28 8.37 -2.17
CA MET A 88 -4.20 6.91 -2.35
C MET A 88 -4.27 6.53 -3.83
N LYS A 89 -5.18 7.13 -4.61
CA LYS A 89 -5.26 6.90 -6.05
C LYS A 89 -3.96 7.26 -6.77
N LYS A 90 -3.38 8.44 -6.47
CA LYS A 90 -2.09 8.86 -7.04
C LYS A 90 -0.97 7.87 -6.74
N HIS A 91 -0.95 7.34 -5.52
CA HIS A 91 0.04 6.33 -5.13
C HIS A 91 -0.14 5.04 -5.94
N LEU A 92 -1.36 4.48 -6.00
CA LEU A 92 -1.65 3.26 -6.75
C LEU A 92 -1.38 3.39 -8.25
N GLU A 93 -1.66 4.56 -8.84
CA GLU A 93 -1.31 4.86 -10.23
C GLU A 93 0.22 4.89 -10.42
N SER A 94 0.95 5.44 -9.45
CA SER A 94 2.41 5.47 -9.47
C SER A 94 3.03 4.08 -9.31
N GLU A 95 2.43 3.21 -8.50
CA GLU A 95 2.83 1.80 -8.41
C GLU A 95 2.74 1.11 -9.77
N VAL A 96 1.63 1.24 -10.49
CA VAL A 96 1.52 0.65 -11.84
C VAL A 96 2.54 1.27 -12.79
N ARG A 97 2.69 2.60 -12.78
CA ARG A 97 3.62 3.27 -13.70
C ARG A 97 5.07 2.83 -13.52
N LEU A 98 5.50 2.59 -12.28
CA LEU A 98 6.91 2.36 -11.94
C LEU A 98 7.25 0.89 -11.67
N ALA A 99 6.27 0.10 -11.25
CA ALA A 99 6.48 -1.26 -10.74
C ALA A 99 5.77 -2.35 -11.53
N ASP A 100 4.96 -2.02 -12.53
CA ASP A 100 4.23 -3.01 -13.32
C ASP A 100 5.17 -3.94 -14.11
N THR A 101 4.91 -5.25 -14.00
CA THR A 101 5.61 -6.29 -14.77
C THR A 101 4.60 -7.30 -15.31
N PRO A 102 4.99 -8.19 -16.24
CA PRO A 102 4.15 -9.32 -16.66
C PRO A 102 3.77 -10.28 -15.51
N TYR A 103 4.45 -10.21 -14.37
CA TYR A 103 4.28 -11.11 -13.22
C TYR A 103 3.54 -10.46 -12.05
N GLY A 104 3.10 -9.21 -12.19
CA GLY A 104 2.52 -8.39 -11.11
C GLY A 104 3.42 -7.20 -10.76
N LEU A 105 3.13 -6.55 -9.64
CA LEU A 105 3.87 -5.37 -9.17
C LEU A 105 5.19 -5.76 -8.49
N ARG A 106 6.30 -5.13 -8.91
CA ARG A 106 7.63 -5.24 -8.29
C ARG A 106 7.68 -4.46 -6.98
N MET A 107 8.18 -5.09 -5.92
CA MET A 107 8.04 -4.55 -4.57
C MET A 107 8.70 -3.19 -4.37
N LEU A 108 9.96 -3.06 -4.77
CA LEU A 108 10.73 -1.83 -4.61
C LEU A 108 11.27 -1.43 -5.98
N THR A 109 10.96 -0.21 -6.41
CA THR A 109 11.52 0.34 -7.66
C THR A 109 12.20 1.67 -7.40
N GLU A 110 12.85 2.25 -8.43
CA GLU A 110 13.62 3.50 -8.30
C GLU A 110 14.84 3.39 -7.35
N ARG A 111 15.41 2.18 -7.24
CA ARG A 111 16.66 1.86 -6.51
C ARG A 111 17.69 1.19 -7.42
N GLU A 112 17.88 1.76 -8.60
CA GLU A 112 18.79 1.21 -9.60
C GLU A 112 20.23 1.71 -9.40
N PRO A 113 21.26 0.87 -9.62
CA PRO A 113 21.16 -0.54 -10.03
C PRO A 113 20.69 -1.45 -8.89
N LEU A 114 19.97 -2.53 -9.22
CA LEU A 114 19.50 -3.57 -8.29
C LEU A 114 20.65 -4.29 -7.56
N THR A 115 21.16 -3.68 -6.50
CA THR A 115 22.21 -4.25 -5.65
C THR A 115 21.66 -5.20 -4.59
N ASN A 116 20.38 -5.06 -4.23
CA ASN A 116 19.66 -5.98 -3.34
C ASN A 116 18.68 -6.83 -4.16
N PRO A 117 18.80 -8.17 -4.16
CA PRO A 117 17.88 -9.06 -4.86
C PRO A 117 16.41 -8.88 -4.46
N GLN A 118 16.12 -8.41 -3.24
CA GLN A 118 14.76 -8.13 -2.79
C GLN A 118 14.11 -6.98 -3.57
N ASP A 119 14.90 -6.03 -4.08
CA ASP A 119 14.37 -4.95 -4.90
C ASP A 119 13.82 -5.46 -6.24
N ASN A 120 14.30 -6.62 -6.71
CA ASN A 120 13.81 -7.25 -7.94
C ASN A 120 12.75 -8.34 -7.70
N SER A 121 12.08 -8.32 -6.55
CA SER A 121 11.10 -9.35 -6.18
C SER A 121 9.66 -8.90 -6.44
N ILE A 122 8.81 -9.87 -6.78
CA ILE A 122 7.35 -9.73 -6.80
C ILE A 122 6.87 -10.40 -5.51
N TRP A 123 6.28 -9.65 -4.59
CA TRP A 123 5.63 -10.29 -3.44
C TRP A 123 4.16 -10.54 -3.75
N MET A 124 3.70 -11.62 -3.15
CA MET A 124 2.39 -12.21 -3.34
C MET A 124 1.23 -11.34 -2.84
N SER A 125 1.49 -10.32 -2.02
CA SER A 125 0.44 -9.45 -1.47
C SER A 125 0.28 -8.15 -2.26
N ALA A 126 1.36 -7.57 -2.79
CA ALA A 126 1.32 -6.22 -3.35
C ALA A 126 0.28 -6.03 -4.47
N SER A 127 0.19 -7.01 -5.39
CA SER A 127 -0.80 -6.92 -6.48
C SER A 127 -2.24 -7.06 -5.96
N GLN A 128 -2.43 -7.77 -4.86
CA GLN A 128 -3.70 -8.04 -4.20
C GLN A 128 -4.12 -6.83 -3.37
N ASP A 129 -3.20 -6.22 -2.64
CA ASP A 129 -3.42 -4.97 -1.89
C ASP A 129 -3.82 -3.85 -2.85
N TRP A 130 -3.10 -3.70 -3.97
CA TRP A 130 -3.48 -2.77 -5.04
C TRP A 130 -4.90 -3.05 -5.56
N SER A 131 -5.22 -4.31 -5.81
CA SER A 131 -6.52 -4.71 -6.37
C SER A 131 -7.66 -4.44 -5.39
N VAL A 132 -7.48 -4.80 -4.12
CA VAL A 132 -8.48 -4.59 -3.06
C VAL A 132 -8.74 -3.10 -2.86
N LEU A 133 -7.71 -2.26 -2.82
CA LEU A 133 -7.88 -0.82 -2.68
C LEU A 133 -8.64 -0.22 -3.87
N ASN A 134 -8.37 -0.66 -5.10
CA ASN A 134 -9.11 -0.20 -6.27
C ASN A 134 -10.60 -0.62 -6.24
N LEU A 135 -10.90 -1.82 -5.73
CA LEU A 135 -12.29 -2.23 -5.51
C LEU A 135 -13.00 -1.32 -4.50
N TRP A 136 -12.35 -0.95 -3.40
CA TRP A 136 -12.87 0.03 -2.43
C TRP A 136 -13.10 1.41 -3.04
N PHE A 137 -12.37 1.76 -4.09
CA PHE A 137 -12.54 3.01 -4.82
C PHE A 137 -13.58 2.95 -5.95
N ASN A 138 -14.37 1.88 -6.01
CA ASN A 138 -15.39 1.61 -7.04
C ASN A 138 -14.82 1.60 -8.47
N ILE A 139 -13.56 1.19 -8.63
CA ILE A 139 -13.03 0.85 -9.95
C ILE A 139 -13.70 -0.44 -10.41
N ASP A 140 -14.00 -0.54 -11.71
CA ASP A 140 -14.64 -1.74 -12.25
C ASP A 140 -13.81 -2.99 -11.97
N LEU A 141 -14.50 -4.13 -11.81
CA LEU A 141 -13.89 -5.37 -11.36
C LEU A 141 -12.72 -5.82 -12.23
N ASP A 142 -12.82 -5.68 -13.56
CA ASP A 142 -11.80 -6.17 -14.46
C ASP A 142 -10.54 -5.33 -14.41
N SER A 143 -10.69 -4.01 -14.35
CA SER A 143 -9.57 -3.07 -14.15
C SER A 143 -8.95 -3.22 -12.76
N ALA A 144 -9.77 -3.34 -11.72
CA ALA A 144 -9.29 -3.47 -10.35
C ALA A 144 -8.52 -4.78 -10.12
N LEU A 145 -8.89 -5.87 -10.80
CA LEU A 145 -8.21 -7.17 -10.66
C LEU A 145 -7.02 -7.36 -11.60
N ILE A 146 -6.68 -6.39 -12.45
CA ILE A 146 -5.67 -6.59 -13.50
C ILE A 146 -4.31 -7.00 -12.94
N GLN A 147 -3.88 -6.40 -11.83
CA GLN A 147 -2.59 -6.71 -11.21
C GLN A 147 -2.59 -8.09 -10.56
N SER A 148 -3.63 -8.43 -9.79
CA SER A 148 -3.80 -9.77 -9.23
C SER A 148 -3.83 -10.86 -10.30
N LYS A 149 -4.49 -10.61 -11.44
CA LYS A 149 -4.55 -11.56 -12.57
C LYS A 149 -3.16 -11.88 -13.12
N LYS A 150 -2.23 -10.92 -13.18
CA LYS A 150 -0.86 -11.15 -13.67
C LYS A 150 -0.10 -12.13 -12.79
N GLY A 151 -0.06 -11.87 -11.47
CA GLY A 151 0.59 -12.76 -10.51
C GLY A 151 0.01 -14.17 -10.50
N LEU A 152 -1.32 -14.29 -10.45
CA LEU A 152 -2.01 -15.59 -10.46
C LEU A 152 -1.81 -16.35 -11.78
N ASN A 153 -1.88 -15.67 -12.93
CA ASN A 153 -1.66 -16.31 -14.22
C ASN A 153 -0.21 -16.77 -14.40
N HIS A 154 0.76 -16.03 -13.89
CA HIS A 154 2.15 -16.47 -13.90
C HIS A 154 2.31 -17.82 -13.18
N VAL A 155 1.78 -17.93 -11.97
CA VAL A 155 1.86 -19.17 -11.17
C VAL A 155 1.13 -20.33 -11.86
N ARG A 156 -0.10 -20.07 -12.28
CA ARG A 156 -0.97 -21.09 -12.87
C ARG A 156 -0.52 -21.56 -14.25
N GLN A 157 -0.13 -20.64 -15.13
CA GLN A 157 0.04 -20.92 -16.55
C GLN A 157 1.52 -21.00 -16.98
N ILE A 158 2.40 -20.25 -16.32
CA ILE A 158 3.83 -20.20 -16.67
C ILE A 158 4.62 -21.18 -15.81
N LEU A 159 4.49 -21.08 -14.48
CA LEU A 159 5.14 -22.02 -13.57
C LEU A 159 4.44 -23.39 -13.55
N ASN A 160 3.16 -23.42 -13.92
CA ASN A 160 2.30 -24.61 -13.87
C ASN A 160 2.31 -25.25 -12.47
N ASP A 161 2.24 -24.40 -11.45
CA ASP A 161 2.22 -24.83 -10.07
C ASP A 161 0.94 -25.65 -9.79
N GLN A 162 1.10 -26.79 -9.11
CA GLN A 162 0.01 -27.74 -8.88
C GLN A 162 -1.10 -27.20 -7.98
N TRP A 163 -0.81 -26.16 -7.19
CA TRP A 163 -1.78 -25.51 -6.31
C TRP A 163 -2.52 -24.37 -7.00
N ASN A 164 -2.09 -23.95 -8.20
CA ASN A 164 -2.64 -22.82 -8.97
C ASN A 164 -2.72 -21.50 -8.19
N THR A 165 -2.00 -21.38 -7.08
CA THR A 165 -1.96 -20.20 -6.23
C THR A 165 -0.55 -20.03 -5.70
N HIS A 166 -0.07 -18.80 -5.65
CA HIS A 166 1.04 -18.46 -4.77
C HIS A 166 0.41 -18.14 -3.41
N GLY A 167 0.94 -18.68 -2.30
CA GLY A 167 0.28 -18.57 -0.99
C GLY A 167 0.05 -17.12 -0.52
N LEU A 168 -1.04 -16.90 0.22
CA LEU A 168 -1.26 -15.79 1.15
C LEU A 168 -1.89 -16.35 2.42
#